data_AF-A0A923C0H6-F1
#
_entry.id   AF-A0A923C0H6-F1
#
_cell.length_a   1.000
_cell.length_b   1.000
_cell.length_c   1.000
_cell.angle_alpha   90.00
_cell.angle_beta   90.00
_cell.angle_gamma   90.00
#
_symmetry.space_group_name_H-M   'P 1'
#
loop_
_entity.id
_entity.type
_entity.pdbx_description
1 polymer ?
#
loop_
_entity_poly.entity_id
_entity_poly.type
_entity_poly.pdbx_seq_one_letter_code
_entity_poly.pdbx_strand_id
1 'polypeptide(L)'
;MDGAFHAAAQFEPPFPQPEAGKGWPVWILEHRGHELHFASPQEMAHVASVLGQKILPDPRVLGAEFSAVNSHWLSRMDKAWLSWKVRQEIVRRLAAALAQLGHL
;
A
#
# COMPACT_ATOMS: atom_id res chain seq x y z
N MET A 1 -2.02 23.20 6.47
CA MET A 1 -3.41 22.84 6.12
C MET A 1 -3.68 21.60 6.96
N ASP A 2 -4.10 21.82 8.20
CA ASP A 2 -4.02 20.83 9.28
C ASP A 2 -5.41 20.28 9.55
N GLY A 3 -5.92 19.51 8.59
CA GLY A 3 -7.05 18.62 8.82
C GLY A 3 -6.50 17.31 9.36
N ALA A 4 -6.92 16.90 10.56
CA ALA A 4 -6.53 15.61 11.08
C ALA A 4 -7.06 14.51 10.13
N PHE A 5 -6.16 13.66 9.62
CA PHE A 5 -6.46 12.63 8.61
C PHE A 5 -7.68 11.75 8.93
N HIS A 6 -8.03 11.60 10.21
CA HIS A 6 -9.20 10.83 10.66
C HIS A 6 -10.56 11.46 10.33
N ALA A 7 -10.61 12.73 9.93
CA ALA A 7 -11.84 13.45 9.58
C ALA A 7 -12.09 13.55 8.06
N ALA A 8 -11.23 12.94 7.24
CA ALA A 8 -11.39 12.94 5.79
C ALA A 8 -12.63 12.11 5.38
N ALA A 9 -13.68 12.79 4.95
CA ALA A 9 -14.94 12.17 4.49
C ALA A 9 -14.94 11.82 3.00
N GLN A 10 -13.91 12.23 2.26
CA GLN A 10 -13.76 12.00 0.83
C GLN A 10 -12.32 11.56 0.57
N PHE A 11 -12.18 10.41 -0.08
CA PHE A 11 -10.89 9.88 -0.53
C PHE A 11 -10.88 9.96 -2.05
N GLU A 12 -9.74 10.33 -2.62
CA GLU A 12 -9.51 10.27 -4.06
C GLU A 12 -8.32 9.33 -4.31
N PRO A 13 -8.55 8.15 -4.90
CA PRO A 13 -9.83 7.58 -5.36
C PRO A 13 -10.81 7.26 -4.21
N PRO A 14 -12.12 7.18 -4.50
CA PRO A 14 -13.13 6.88 -3.48
C PRO A 14 -12.89 5.49 -2.89
N PHE A 15 -12.93 5.42 -1.57
CA PHE A 15 -12.87 4.17 -0.82
C PHE A 15 -14.07 3.28 -1.24
N PRO A 16 -13.89 1.97 -1.45
CA PRO A 16 -14.97 1.09 -1.86
C PRO A 16 -16.09 1.11 -0.83
N GLN A 17 -17.37 1.16 -1.23
CA GLN A 17 -18.48 1.19 -0.27
C GLN A 17 -18.51 -0.10 0.57
N PRO A 18 -18.92 -0.03 1.85
CA PRO A 18 -19.03 -1.23 2.68
C PRO A 18 -20.16 -2.13 2.16
N GLU A 19 -19.89 -3.43 2.09
CA GLU A 19 -20.91 -4.44 1.82
C GLU A 19 -21.78 -4.62 3.07
N ALA A 20 -23.10 -4.54 2.90
CA ALA A 20 -24.06 -4.71 3.99
C ALA A 20 -23.83 -6.04 4.72
N GLY A 21 -23.53 -5.97 6.02
CA GLY A 21 -23.25 -7.12 6.88
C GLY A 21 -21.86 -7.73 6.78
N LYS A 22 -20.98 -7.26 5.88
CA LYS A 22 -19.61 -7.77 5.70
C LYS A 22 -18.49 -6.75 5.96
N GLY A 23 -18.83 -5.47 6.01
CA GLY A 23 -17.85 -4.40 6.23
C GLY A 23 -17.19 -3.94 4.92
N TRP A 24 -15.97 -3.41 5.00
CA TRP A 24 -15.26 -2.82 3.87
C TRP A 24 -14.45 -3.89 3.12
N PRO A 25 -14.58 -4.02 1.78
CA PRO A 25 -13.75 -4.95 1.03
C PRO A 25 -12.30 -4.46 1.06
N VAL A 26 -11.38 -5.31 1.50
CA VAL A 26 -9.94 -5.07 1.54
C VAL A 26 -9.20 -6.18 0.80
N TRP A 27 -8.12 -5.83 0.12
CA TRP A 27 -7.20 -6.79 -0.45
C TRP A 27 -6.12 -7.11 0.58
N ILE A 28 -5.86 -8.39 0.79
CA ILE A 28 -4.84 -8.87 1.73
C ILE A 28 -3.76 -9.60 0.95
N LEU A 29 -2.52 -9.14 1.07
CA LEU A 29 -1.35 -9.86 0.60
C LEU A 29 -0.66 -10.49 1.80
N GLU A 30 -0.78 -11.80 1.93
CA GLU A 30 -0.02 -12.59 2.91
C GLU A 30 1.29 -13.10 2.31
N HIS A 31 2.40 -12.89 3.03
CA HIS A 31 3.69 -13.48 2.69
C HIS A 31 4.55 -13.73 3.95
N ARG A 32 4.97 -14.98 4.15
CA ARG A 32 5.85 -15.40 5.28
C ARG A 32 5.30 -15.01 6.66
N GLY A 33 3.98 -15.14 6.87
CA GLY A 33 3.34 -14.84 8.16
C GLY A 33 3.19 -13.34 8.46
N HIS A 34 3.39 -12.48 7.45
CA HIS A 34 3.04 -11.07 7.53
C HIS A 34 2.00 -10.73 6.47
N GLU A 35 1.28 -9.63 6.66
CA GLU A 35 0.20 -9.19 5.79
C GLU A 35 0.34 -7.71 5.42
N LEU A 36 -0.01 -7.37 4.18
CA LEU A 36 -0.33 -6.01 3.78
C LEU A 36 -1.81 -5.93 3.41
N HIS A 37 -2.49 -4.95 3.97
CA HIS A 37 -3.90 -4.69 3.70
C HIS A 37 -4.00 -3.45 2.82
N PHE A 38 -4.78 -3.55 1.75
CA PHE A 38 -5.02 -2.47 0.80
C PHE A 38 -6.52 -2.21 0.72
N ALA A 39 -6.88 -0.94 0.68
CA ALA A 39 -8.24 -0.51 0.47
C ALA A 39 -8.51 -0.10 -0.98
N SER A 40 -7.48 -0.01 -1.82
CA SER A 40 -7.61 0.34 -3.23
C SER A 40 -6.51 -0.29 -4.11
N PRO A 41 -6.79 -0.50 -5.41
CA PRO A 41 -5.78 -0.84 -6.40
C PRO A 41 -4.64 0.18 -6.50
N GLN A 42 -4.92 1.47 -6.25
CA GLN A 42 -3.94 2.55 -6.30
C GLN A 42 -2.89 2.40 -5.19
N GLU A 43 -3.29 1.98 -3.99
CA GLU A 43 -2.34 1.63 -2.92
C GLU A 43 -1.48 0.43 -3.31
N MET A 44 -2.08 -0.60 -3.93
CA MET A 44 -1.32 -1.76 -4.42
C MET A 44 -0.27 -1.34 -5.47
N ALA A 45 -0.64 -0.46 -6.41
CA ALA A 45 0.26 0.07 -7.42
C ALA A 45 1.37 0.93 -6.81
N HIS A 46 1.03 1.78 -5.84
CA HIS A 46 2.00 2.59 -5.11
C HIS A 46 3.03 1.69 -4.39
N VAL A 47 2.57 0.69 -3.63
CA VAL A 47 3.48 -0.25 -2.95
C VAL A 47 4.34 -1.03 -3.94
N ALA A 48 3.76 -1.51 -5.05
CA ALA A 48 4.52 -2.19 -6.10
C ALA A 48 5.62 -1.28 -6.69
N SER A 49 5.31 -0.01 -6.95
CA SER A 49 6.28 0.96 -7.48
C SER A 49 7.42 1.24 -6.50
N VAL A 50 7.13 1.37 -5.20
CA VAL A 50 8.13 1.62 -4.14
C VAL A 50 9.02 0.39 -3.93
N LEU A 51 8.43 -0.81 -3.79
CA LEU A 51 9.19 -2.05 -3.56
C LEU A 51 9.97 -2.51 -4.80
N GLY A 52 9.51 -2.12 -5.99
CA GLY A 52 10.17 -2.39 -7.27
C GLY A 52 11.47 -1.61 -7.47
N GLN A 53 11.70 -0.53 -6.72
CA GLN A 53 12.92 0.27 -6.85
C GLN A 53 14.16 -0.53 -6.41
N LYS A 54 15.23 -0.43 -7.20
CA LYS A 54 16.53 -1.07 -6.91
C LYS A 54 17.08 -0.59 -5.57
N ILE A 55 17.06 0.73 -5.37
CA ILE A 55 17.37 1.40 -4.11
C ILE A 55 16.04 1.82 -3.50
N LEU A 56 15.77 1.42 -2.25
CA LEU A 56 14.54 1.83 -1.59
C LEU A 56 14.57 3.33 -1.31
N PRO A 57 13.48 4.06 -1.57
CA PRO A 57 13.37 5.46 -1.23
C PRO A 57 13.33 5.65 0.30
N ASP A 58 13.78 6.81 0.77
CA ASP A 58 13.67 7.17 2.19
C ASP A 58 12.19 7.34 2.57
N PRO A 59 11.68 6.63 3.60
CA PRO A 59 10.30 6.80 4.08
C PRO A 59 9.92 8.25 4.40
N ARG A 60 10.88 9.09 4.81
CA ARG A 60 10.65 10.51 5.08
C ARG A 60 10.34 11.30 3.83
N VAL A 61 10.97 10.95 2.70
CA VAL A 61 10.71 11.58 1.40
C VAL A 61 9.32 11.18 0.90
N LEU A 62 8.96 9.90 1.04
CA LEU A 62 7.63 9.40 0.65
C LEU A 62 6.51 10.02 1.49
N GLY A 63 6.74 10.23 2.78
CA GLY A 63 5.76 10.85 3.68
C GLY A 63 5.74 12.37 3.64
N ALA A 64 6.73 13.03 3.02
CA ALA A 64 6.86 14.50 3.05
C ALA A 64 5.68 15.19 2.35
N GLU A 65 5.26 14.66 1.20
CA GLU A 65 4.13 15.18 0.42
C GLU A 65 2.83 15.23 1.24
N PHE A 66 2.64 14.26 2.13
CA PHE A 66 1.45 14.13 2.98
C PHE A 66 1.66 14.62 4.41
N SER A 67 2.77 15.31 4.71
CA SER A 67 3.14 15.67 6.10
C SER A 67 3.13 14.48 7.08
N ALA A 68 3.31 13.26 6.56
CA ALA A 68 3.25 11.98 7.25
C ALA A 68 4.63 11.31 7.33
N VAL A 69 5.68 12.11 7.48
CA VAL A 69 7.10 11.71 7.42
C VAL A 69 7.48 10.59 8.39
N ASN A 70 6.79 10.49 9.53
CA ASN A 70 7.03 9.45 10.55
C ASN A 70 6.01 8.30 10.50
N SER A 71 5.07 8.35 9.56
CA SER A 71 3.93 7.43 9.51
C SER A 71 3.91 6.54 8.27
N HIS A 72 4.88 6.67 7.36
CA HIS A 72 4.95 5.85 6.16
C HIS A 72 5.14 4.36 6.47
N TRP A 73 4.39 3.47 5.80
CA TRP A 73 4.38 2.02 6.04
C TRP A 73 5.76 1.37 5.89
N LEU A 74 6.60 1.88 4.97
CA LEU A 74 7.94 1.34 4.72
C LEU A 74 8.85 1.35 5.96
N SER A 75 8.67 2.30 6.89
CA SER A 75 9.45 2.35 8.13
C SER A 75 9.06 1.28 9.14
N ARG A 76 7.85 0.70 9.02
CA ARG A 76 7.32 -0.35 9.88
C ARG A 76 7.36 -1.74 9.23
N MET A 77 7.85 -1.83 7.99
CA MET A 77 7.89 -3.10 7.26
C MET A 77 8.95 -4.03 7.85
N ASP A 78 8.60 -5.31 7.96
CA ASP A 78 9.53 -6.33 8.47
C ASP A 78 10.75 -6.49 7.56
N LYS A 79 11.92 -6.70 8.15
CA LYS A 79 13.18 -6.89 7.42
C LYS A 79 13.16 -8.12 6.52
N ALA A 80 12.38 -9.14 6.86
CA ALA A 80 12.17 -10.32 6.02
C ALA A 80 11.61 -9.97 4.64
N TRP A 81 10.84 -8.88 4.54
CA TRP A 81 10.23 -8.39 3.31
C TRP A 81 11.13 -7.45 2.52
N LEU A 82 12.15 -6.87 3.15
CA LEU A 82 13.03 -5.88 2.51
C LEU A 82 14.09 -6.48 1.59
N SER A 83 14.31 -7.80 1.66
CA SER A 83 15.27 -8.48 0.77
C SER A 83 14.83 -8.38 -0.70
N TRP A 84 15.77 -8.12 -1.61
CA TRP A 84 15.47 -7.93 -3.04
C TRP A 84 14.60 -9.05 -3.63
N LYS A 85 14.93 -10.31 -3.32
CA LYS A 85 14.19 -11.47 -3.81
C LYS A 85 12.72 -11.45 -3.36
N VAL A 86 12.47 -11.12 -2.10
CA VAL A 86 11.10 -11.06 -1.55
C VAL A 86 10.35 -9.86 -2.10
N ARG A 87 10.99 -8.68 -2.19
CA ARG A 87 10.38 -7.50 -2.82
C ARG A 87 9.93 -7.80 -4.25
N GLN A 88 10.77 -8.45 -5.05
CA GLN A 88 10.42 -8.80 -6.43
C GLN A 88 9.29 -9.83 -6.52
N GLU A 89 9.19 -10.76 -5.56
CA GLU A 89 8.05 -11.68 -5.49
C GLU A 89 6.75 -10.93 -5.18
N ILE A 90 6.78 -10.03 -4.19
CA ILE A 90 5.63 -9.18 -3.83
C ILE A 90 5.20 -8.32 -5.02
N VAL A 91 6.14 -7.64 -5.67
CA VAL A 91 5.86 -6.78 -6.84
C VAL A 91 5.21 -7.57 -7.96
N ARG A 92 5.67 -8.80 -8.24
CA ARG A 92 5.05 -9.67 -9.26
C ARG A 92 3.62 -10.07 -8.89
N ARG A 93 3.37 -10.41 -7.62
CA ARG A 93 2.03 -10.76 -7.15
C ARG A 93 1.07 -9.56 -7.24
N LEU A 94 1.53 -8.38 -6.83
CA LEU A 94 0.75 -7.14 -6.92
C LEU A 94 0.47 -6.77 -8.37
N ALA A 95 1.46 -6.85 -9.26
CA ALA A 95 1.27 -6.59 -10.69
C ALA A 95 0.26 -7.58 -11.31
N ALA A 96 0.37 -8.88 -11.01
CA ALA A 96 -0.58 -9.87 -11.49
C ALA A 96 -2.02 -9.59 -10.99
N ALA A 97 -2.18 -9.14 -9.75
CA ALA A 97 -3.47 -8.76 -9.19
C ALA A 97 -4.03 -7.49 -9.86
N LEU A 98 -3.20 -6.46 -10.05
CA LEU A 98 -3.59 -5.23 -10.75
C LEU A 98 -4.05 -5.50 -12.19
N ALA A 99 -3.39 -6.43 -12.89
CA ALA A 99 -3.76 -6.81 -14.26
C ALA A 99 -5.14 -7.47 -14.29
N GLN A 100 -5.44 -8.33 -13.32
CA GLN A 100 -6.75 -8.97 -13.19
C GLN A 100 -7.87 -7.96 -12.91
N LEU A 101 -7.56 -6.86 -12.22
CA LEU A 101 -8.49 -5.79 -11.91
C LEU A 101 -8.61 -4.73 -13.03
N GLY A 102 -7.80 -4.82 -14.10
CA GLY A 102 -7.79 -3.84 -15.19
C GLY A 102 -7.11 -2.50 -14.85
N HIS A 103 -6.21 -2.49 -13.85
CA HIS A 103 -5.49 -1.30 -13.38
C HIS A 103 -4.00 -1.31 -13.76
N LEU A 104 -3.66 -1.85 -14.94
CA LEU A 104 -2.29 -1.92 -15.47
C LEU A 104 -2.20 -1.39 -16.91
#